data_AF-A0A2I0PUW9-F1
#
_entry.id   AF-A0A2I0PUW9-F1
#
_cell.length_a   1.000
_cell.length_b   1.000
_cell.length_c   1.000
_cell.angle_alpha   90.00
_cell.angle_beta   90.00
_cell.angle_gamma   90.00
#
_symmetry.space_group_name_H-M   'P 1'
#
loop_
_entity.id
_entity.type
_entity.pdbx_description
1 polymer ?
#
loop_
_entity_poly.entity_id
_entity_poly.type
_entity_poly.pdbx_seq_one_letter_code
_entity_poly.pdbx_strand_id
1 'polypeptide(L)'
;MTSQRIETGTPEGDALGFTEHLFSGWLELKEENRLCLHYVISREKNEGNTQNLIRQWLAEGYDVSVVMPRPIMQHILKKFRFVPSSEYFPDQYEGRVEVWHGPGQEHPHGSLRQDAVEA
;
A
#
# COMPACT_ATOMS: atom_id res chain seq x y z
N MET A 1 12.09 -12.64 1.70
CA MET A 1 10.88 -11.89 2.06
C MET A 1 9.71 -12.65 1.50
N THR A 2 8.86 -13.20 2.35
CA THR A 2 7.63 -13.88 1.91
C THR A 2 6.52 -12.84 1.81
N SER A 3 5.94 -12.69 0.62
CA SER A 3 4.73 -11.89 0.41
C SER A 3 3.58 -12.82 0.05
N GLN A 4 2.41 -12.56 0.64
CA GLN A 4 1.17 -13.23 0.29
C GLN A 4 0.36 -12.31 -0.62
N ARG A 5 0.10 -12.77 -1.84
CA ARG A 5 -0.84 -12.10 -2.75
C ARG A 5 -2.27 -12.33 -2.26
N ILE A 6 -3.02 -11.24 -2.09
CA ILE A 6 -4.42 -11.25 -1.70
C ILE A 6 -5.23 -10.58 -2.81
N GLU A 7 -6.26 -11.28 -3.29
CA GLU A 7 -7.14 -10.82 -4.36
C GLU A 7 -8.55 -10.60 -3.81
N THR A 8 -9.32 -9.75 -4.48
CA THR A 8 -10.76 -9.62 -4.18
C THR A 8 -11.48 -10.94 -4.41
N GLY A 9 -12.45 -11.30 -3.57
CA GLY A 9 -13.20 -12.57 -3.68
C GLY A 9 -12.51 -13.75 -3.00
N THR A 10 -11.42 -13.49 -2.28
CA THR A 10 -10.77 -14.44 -1.37
C THR A 10 -11.18 -14.17 0.08
N PRO A 11 -11.22 -15.19 0.96
CA PRO A 11 -11.50 -14.98 2.38
C PRO A 11 -10.56 -13.96 3.04
N GLU A 12 -9.30 -13.94 2.64
CA GLU A 12 -8.30 -13.00 3.14
C GLU A 12 -8.59 -11.57 2.67
N GLY A 13 -9.04 -11.39 1.42
CA GLY A 13 -9.47 -10.09 0.90
C GLY A 13 -10.71 -9.57 1.63
N ASP A 14 -11.69 -10.44 1.87
CA ASP A 14 -12.93 -10.08 2.57
C ASP A 14 -12.66 -9.68 4.02
N ALA A 15 -11.73 -10.36 4.70
CA ALA A 15 -11.30 -10.01 6.06
C ALA A 15 -10.67 -8.61 6.14
N LEU A 16 -10.06 -8.13 5.05
CA LEU A 16 -9.49 -6.79 4.93
C LEU A 16 -10.50 -5.74 4.43
N GLY A 17 -11.77 -6.11 4.22
CA GLY A 17 -12.77 -5.24 3.58
C GLY A 17 -12.52 -4.99 2.08
N PHE A 18 -11.57 -5.73 1.48
CA PHE A 18 -11.24 -5.70 0.06
C PHE A 18 -12.09 -6.72 -0.72
N THR A 19 -13.41 -6.51 -0.67
CA THR A 19 -14.39 -7.45 -1.21
C THR A 19 -14.58 -7.28 -2.72
N GLU A 20 -14.88 -8.37 -3.43
CA GLU A 20 -15.11 -8.34 -4.89
C GLU A 20 -16.37 -7.57 -5.32
N HIS A 21 -17.32 -7.40 -4.41
CA HIS A 21 -18.51 -6.60 -4.68
C HIS A 21 -18.15 -5.12 -4.85
N LEU A 22 -17.24 -4.61 -4.02
CA LEU A 22 -16.88 -3.19 -3.98
C LEU A 22 -15.66 -2.87 -4.84
N PHE A 23 -14.74 -3.83 -4.96
CA PHE A 23 -13.43 -3.62 -5.57
C PHE A 23 -13.10 -4.69 -6.61
N SER A 24 -12.18 -4.34 -7.49
CA SER A 24 -11.42 -5.30 -8.27
C SER A 24 -9.94 -4.97 -8.13
N GLY A 25 -9.14 -5.99 -7.82
CA GLY A 25 -7.70 -5.88 -7.86
C GLY A 25 -7.01 -6.79 -6.88
N TRP A 26 -5.82 -6.39 -6.47
CA TRP A 26 -4.96 -7.21 -5.63
C TRP A 26 -3.98 -6.36 -4.83
N LEU A 27 -3.54 -6.95 -3.71
CA LEU A 27 -2.54 -6.40 -2.82
C LEU A 27 -1.58 -7.51 -2.37
N GLU A 28 -0.46 -7.13 -1.77
CA GLU A 28 0.43 -8.05 -1.08
C GLU A 28 0.41 -7.76 0.42
N LEU A 29 0.22 -8.78 1.24
CA LEU A 29 0.58 -8.75 2.65
C LEU A 29 2.04 -9.18 2.78
N LYS A 30 2.87 -8.26 3.24
CA LYS A 30 4.29 -8.48 3.54
C LYS A 30 4.49 -8.68 5.04
N GLU A 31 5.72 -9.03 5.41
CA GLU A 31 6.18 -9.06 6.79
C GLU A 31 5.85 -7.74 7.52
N GLU A 32 5.76 -7.80 8.85
CA GLU A 32 5.45 -6.63 9.71
C GLU A 32 4.10 -5.96 9.41
N ASN A 33 3.12 -6.75 8.94
CA ASN A 33 1.76 -6.28 8.70
C ASN A 33 1.68 -5.16 7.65
N ARG A 34 2.55 -5.21 6.64
CA ARG A 34 2.57 -4.23 5.56
C ARG A 34 1.66 -4.66 4.41
N LEU A 35 0.66 -3.84 4.10
CA LEU A 35 -0.22 -3.99 2.93
C LEU A 35 0.32 -3.15 1.77
N CYS A 36 0.69 -3.80 0.67
CA CYS A 36 1.12 -3.15 -0.56
C CYS A 36 0.00 -3.23 -1.60
N LEU A 37 -0.69 -2.11 -1.84
CA LEU A 37 -1.79 -2.02 -2.78
C LEU A 37 -1.28 -1.74 -4.19
N HIS A 38 -1.32 -2.75 -5.06
CA HIS A 38 -0.81 -2.67 -6.43
C HIS A 38 -1.86 -2.20 -7.43
N TYR A 39 -3.10 -2.64 -7.26
CA TYR A 39 -4.17 -2.31 -8.18
C TYR A 39 -5.52 -2.34 -7.47
N VAL A 40 -6.30 -1.29 -7.67
CA VAL A 40 -7.67 -1.20 -7.16
C VAL A 40 -8.54 -0.41 -8.13
N ILE A 41 -9.67 -1.00 -8.49
CA ILE A 41 -10.79 -0.34 -9.14
C ILE A 41 -11.99 -0.41 -8.20
N SER A 42 -12.54 0.74 -7.83
CA SER A 42 -13.86 0.83 -7.19
C SER A 42 -14.93 0.49 -8.22
N ARG A 43 -15.71 -0.57 -7.98
CA ARG A 43 -16.82 -0.98 -8.86
C ARG A 43 -18.06 -0.11 -8.66
N GLU A 44 -18.31 0.33 -7.43
CA GLU A 44 -19.47 1.14 -7.10
C GLU A 44 -19.09 2.56 -6.70
N LYS A 45 -19.70 3.53 -7.38
CA LYS A 45 -19.50 4.95 -7.10
C LYS A 45 -20.09 5.27 -5.73
N ASN A 46 -19.25 5.74 -4.80
CA ASN A 46 -19.55 6.10 -3.40
C ASN A 46 -19.55 4.95 -2.37
N GLU A 47 -19.61 3.68 -2.79
CA GLU A 47 -19.54 2.53 -1.87
C GLU A 47 -18.16 1.85 -1.86
N GLY A 48 -17.51 1.74 -3.02
CA GLY A 48 -16.10 1.31 -3.15
C GLY A 48 -15.12 2.40 -2.76
N ASN A 49 -15.30 2.98 -1.57
CA ASN A 49 -14.51 4.11 -1.13
C ASN A 49 -13.11 3.68 -0.69
N THR A 50 -12.16 3.65 -1.63
CA THR A 50 -10.76 3.32 -1.36
C THR A 50 -10.12 4.21 -0.29
N GLN A 51 -10.59 5.46 -0.12
CA GLN A 51 -10.12 6.32 0.96
C GLN A 51 -10.55 5.78 2.34
N ASN A 52 -11.77 5.24 2.45
CA ASN A 52 -12.23 4.64 3.69
C ASN A 52 -11.50 3.33 3.97
N LEU A 53 -11.28 2.50 2.94
CA LEU A 53 -10.51 1.26 3.03
C LEU A 53 -9.09 1.51 3.56
N ILE A 54 -8.36 2.44 2.95
CA ILE A 54 -7.01 2.81 3.40
C ILE A 54 -7.03 3.36 4.84
N ARG A 55 -8.02 4.19 5.18
CA ARG A 55 -8.16 4.72 6.54
C ARG A 55 -8.40 3.61 7.56
N GLN A 56 -9.23 2.63 7.22
CA GLN A 56 -9.51 1.48 8.07
C GLN A 56 -8.24 0.68 8.32
N TRP A 57 -7.48 0.33 7.28
CA TRP A 57 -6.21 -0.40 7.44
C TRP A 57 -5.21 0.35 8.33
N LEU A 58 -5.08 1.67 8.14
CA LEU A 58 -4.22 2.48 9.01
C LEU A 58 -4.72 2.49 10.47
N ALA A 59 -6.03 2.52 10.69
CA ALA A 59 -6.62 2.48 12.03
C ALA A 59 -6.46 1.09 12.70
N GLU A 60 -6.42 0.03 11.91
CA GLU A 60 -6.16 -1.34 12.34
C GLU A 60 -4.66 -1.62 12.56
N GLY A 61 -3.78 -0.65 12.30
CA GLY A 61 -2.35 -0.74 12.55
C GLY A 61 -1.53 -1.35 11.41
N TYR A 62 -2.11 -1.49 10.21
CA TYR A 62 -1.34 -1.89 9.04
C TYR A 62 -0.42 -0.76 8.57
N ASP A 63 0.79 -1.12 8.12
CA ASP A 63 1.64 -0.25 7.34
C ASP A 63 1.18 -0.32 5.87
N VAL A 64 0.65 0.76 5.31
CA VAL A 64 0.04 0.74 3.97
C VAL A 64 0.96 1.41 2.96
N SER A 65 1.26 0.73 1.86
CA SER A 65 1.94 1.29 0.69
C SER A 65 1.04 1.20 -0.53
N VAL A 66 1.07 2.21 -1.41
CA VAL A 66 0.28 2.24 -2.65
C VAL A 66 1.19 2.43 -3.85
N VAL A 67 1.15 1.48 -4.78
CA VAL A 67 2.01 1.46 -5.96
C VAL A 67 1.32 2.17 -7.13
N MET A 68 2.07 3.03 -7.82
CA MET A 68 1.65 3.82 -8.98
C MET A 68 0.25 4.46 -8.83
N PRO A 69 -0.03 5.19 -7.74
CA PRO A 69 -1.35 5.79 -7.54
C PRO A 69 -1.65 6.81 -8.64
N ARG A 70 -2.87 6.75 -9.20
CA ARG A 70 -3.36 7.76 -10.15
C ARG A 70 -3.45 9.15 -9.49
N PRO A 71 -3.42 10.27 -10.25
CA PRO A 71 -3.39 11.62 -9.69
C PRO A 71 -4.48 11.94 -8.65
N ILE A 72 -5.70 11.42 -8.84
CA ILE A 72 -6.79 11.59 -7.87
C ILE A 72 -6.45 10.88 -6.54
N MET A 73 -5.91 9.66 -6.60
CA MET A 73 -5.47 8.91 -5.43
C MET A 73 -4.30 9.62 -4.73
N GLN A 74 -3.33 10.14 -5.48
CA GLN A 74 -2.22 10.91 -4.90
C GLN A 74 -2.72 12.09 -4.06
N HIS A 75 -3.77 12.79 -4.49
CA HIS A 75 -4.34 13.89 -3.71
C HIS A 75 -4.94 13.41 -2.37
N ILE A 76 -5.51 12.20 -2.33
CA ILE A 76 -5.99 11.57 -1.11
C ILE A 76 -4.82 11.13 -0.22
N LEU A 77 -3.83 10.46 -0.79
CA LEU A 77 -2.64 9.98 -0.07
C LEU A 77 -1.85 11.12 0.60
N LYS A 78 -1.73 12.28 -0.07
CA LYS A 78 -1.16 13.50 0.52
C LYS A 78 -1.89 13.94 1.79
N LYS A 79 -3.23 13.86 1.82
CA LYS A 79 -4.03 14.21 3.01
C LYS A 79 -3.79 13.22 4.16
N PHE A 80 -3.49 11.97 3.83
CA PHE A 80 -3.09 10.94 4.77
C PHE A 80 -1.59 10.93 5.10
N ARG A 81 -0.86 11.97 4.66
CA ARG A 81 0.58 12.15 4.92
C ARG A 81 1.45 11.01 4.37
N PHE A 82 1.01 10.37 3.30
CA PHE A 82 1.84 9.41 2.60
C PHE A 82 3.01 10.14 1.92
N VAL A 83 4.17 9.48 1.87
CA VAL A 83 5.39 10.01 1.27
C VAL A 83 5.72 9.20 0.00
N PRO A 84 5.92 9.87 -1.16
CA PRO A 84 6.32 9.19 -2.38
C PRO A 84 7.79 8.74 -2.32
N SER A 85 8.07 7.58 -2.89
CA SER A 85 9.37 6.97 -3.06
C SER A 85 9.45 6.31 -4.46
N SER A 86 10.61 5.77 -4.81
CA SER A 86 10.81 5.02 -6.05
C SER A 86 11.44 3.67 -5.72
N GLU A 87 10.72 2.60 -6.03
CA GLU A 87 11.07 1.23 -5.65
C GLU A 87 11.12 0.30 -6.86
N TYR A 88 11.77 -0.85 -6.70
CA TYR A 88 11.93 -1.86 -7.75
C TYR A 88 11.21 -3.15 -7.36
N PHE A 89 10.28 -3.61 -8.21
CA PHE A 89 9.56 -4.87 -8.05
C PHE A 89 9.68 -5.68 -9.36
N PRO A 90 10.80 -6.40 -9.55
CA PRO A 90 11.14 -7.03 -10.83
C PRO A 90 10.14 -8.09 -11.29
N ASP A 91 9.43 -8.73 -10.36
CA ASP A 91 8.45 -9.77 -10.68
C ASP A 91 7.10 -9.18 -11.15
N GLN A 92 6.89 -7.88 -10.94
CA GLN A 92 5.62 -7.19 -11.19
C GLN A 92 5.75 -6.08 -12.27
N TYR A 93 6.91 -5.42 -12.36
CA TYR A 93 7.12 -4.26 -13.23
C TYR A 93 8.51 -4.28 -13.88
N GLU A 94 8.59 -3.78 -15.11
CA GLU A 94 9.83 -3.76 -15.90
C GLU A 94 10.92 -2.81 -15.35
N GLY A 95 10.57 -1.91 -14.42
CA GLY A 95 11.47 -0.87 -13.93
C GLY A 95 11.10 -0.36 -12.54
N ARG A 96 11.77 0.73 -12.12
CA ARG A 96 11.41 1.41 -10.88
C ARG A 96 10.04 2.05 -11.04
N VAL A 97 9.20 1.89 -10.03
CA VAL A 97 7.84 2.45 -9.99
C VAL A 97 7.70 3.40 -8.82
N GLU A 98 6.77 4.33 -8.95
CA GLU A 98 6.38 5.22 -7.86
C GLU A 98 5.62 4.41 -6.78
N VAL A 99 6.02 4.57 -5.53
CA VAL A 99 5.33 3.98 -4.38
C VAL A 99 5.09 5.06 -3.34
N TRP A 100 3.91 5.06 -2.75
CA TRP A 100 3.54 5.99 -1.70
C TRP A 100 3.42 5.20 -0.41
N HIS A 101 4.26 5.51 0.57
CA HIS A 101 4.23 4.87 1.89
C HIS A 101 3.36 5.68 2.84
N GLY A 102 2.54 4.99 3.63
CA GLY A 102 1.81 5.60 4.73
C GLY A 102 2.75 6.21 5.75
N PRO A 103 2.23 6.96 6.73
CA PRO A 103 3.04 7.55 7.78
C PRO A 103 3.77 6.52 8.66
N GLY A 104 3.59 5.21 8.41
CA GLY A 104 4.06 4.12 9.24
C GLY A 104 3.43 4.17 10.63
N GLN A 105 3.41 3.03 11.31
CA GLN A 105 3.68 3.11 12.74
C GLN A 105 5.18 3.40 12.83
N GLU A 106 5.63 4.36 13.65
CA GLU A 106 7.06 4.58 13.90
C GLU A 106 7.66 3.30 14.50
N HIS A 107 8.08 2.36 13.65
CA HIS A 107 8.86 1.19 14.05
C HIS A 107 10.33 1.49 13.75
N PRO A 108 11.21 1.43 14.76
CA PRO A 108 12.54 1.99 14.68
C PRO A 108 13.50 0.99 14.02
N HIS A 109 13.40 0.74 12.72
CA HIS A 109 14.50 0.07 12.01
C HIS A 109 14.58 0.54 10.56
N GLY A 110 15.65 1.30 10.26
CA GLY A 110 16.03 1.58 8.88
C GLY A 110 16.65 2.94 8.58
N SER A 111 17.06 3.74 9.56
CA SER A 111 18.03 4.81 9.26
C SER A 111 19.42 4.21 9.11
N LEU A 112 19.71 3.66 7.94
CA LEU A 112 21.10 3.61 7.47
C LEU A 112 21.46 5.04 7.04
N ARG A 113 21.80 5.86 8.05
CA ARG A 113 22.82 6.88 7.85
C ARG A 113 24.07 6.13 7.46
N GLN A 114 24.45 6.19 6.19
CA GLN A 114 25.83 5.97 5.82
C GLN A 114 26.60 7.13 6.43
N ASP A 115 27.21 6.86 7.58
CA ASP A 115 28.21 7.74 8.15
C ASP A 115 29.31 7.92 7.10
N ALA A 116 29.46 9.17 6.67
CA ALA A 116 30.72 9.65 6.14
C ALA A 116 31.74 9.50 7.28
N VAL A 117 32.68 8.57 7.13
CA VAL A 117 33.93 8.59 7.86
C VAL A 117 35.03 8.59 6.83
N GLU A 118 35.56 9.79 6.59
CA GLU A 118 36.91 10.00 6.13
C GLU A 118 37.89 9.29 7.08
N ALA A 119 38.82 8.54 6.49
CA ALA A 119 40.18 8.34 7.00
C ALA A 119 41.11 8.04 5.82
#